data_AF-A0A837P8W5-F1
#
_entry.id   AF-A0A837P8W5-F1
#
_cell.length_a   1.000
_cell.length_b   1.000
_cell.length_c   1.000
_cell.angle_alpha   90.00
_cell.angle_beta   90.00
_cell.angle_gamma   90.00
#
_symmetry.space_group_name_H-M   'P 1'
#
loop_
_entity.id
_entity.type
_entity.pdbx_description
1 polymer ?
#
loop_
_entity_poly.entity_id
_entity_poly.type
_entity_poly.pdbx_seq_one_letter_code
_entity_poly.pdbx_strand_id
1 'polypeptide(L)'
;MMKKTFTWSVSNGFAVLLLTVGTILAIITLGISFGSPISVDAMVTAAALWLAGVVFLHPAPVRILIPVITLVSLSLGYATYFSTSGSWLLAILATIITAIISYGFSLRKSIRQHHSHWYD
;
A
#
# COMPACT_ATOMS: atom_id res chain seq x y z
N MET A 1 -30.82 -0.16 18.87
CA MET A 1 -29.85 -0.36 17.78
C MET A 1 -29.31 1.02 17.36
N MET A 2 -28.23 1.49 18.00
CA MET A 2 -27.65 2.81 17.72
C MET A 2 -26.98 2.80 16.34
N LYS A 3 -27.49 3.63 15.41
CA LYS A 3 -26.81 3.89 14.14
C LYS A 3 -25.49 4.59 14.45
N LYS A 4 -24.36 3.89 14.30
CA LYS A 4 -23.03 4.52 14.31
C LYS A 4 -23.02 5.54 13.18
N THR A 5 -23.10 6.81 13.53
CA THR A 5 -22.90 7.92 12.59
C THR A 5 -21.48 7.82 12.05
N PHE A 6 -21.36 7.50 10.75
CA PHE A 6 -20.08 7.46 10.05
C PHE A 6 -19.56 8.89 9.94
N THR A 7 -18.79 9.33 10.93
CA THR A 7 -18.15 10.65 10.92
C THR A 7 -16.94 10.56 10.01
N TRP A 8 -17.09 11.04 8.77
CA TRP A 8 -15.94 11.26 7.88
C TRP A 8 -15.03 12.30 8.52
N SER A 9 -13.87 11.87 9.03
CA SER A 9 -12.81 12.81 9.39
C SER A 9 -12.13 13.32 8.11
N VAL A 10 -11.59 14.55 8.16
CA VAL A 10 -10.76 15.10 7.06
C VAL A 10 -9.61 14.15 6.73
N SER A 11 -9.07 13.45 7.73
CA SER A 11 -8.03 12.42 7.56
C SER A 11 -8.50 11.24 6.70
N ASN A 12 -9.73 10.77 6.90
CA ASN A 12 -10.31 9.71 6.07
C ASN A 12 -10.52 10.19 4.63
N GLY A 13 -10.93 11.46 4.45
CA GLY A 13 -11.00 12.15 3.16
C GLY A 13 -9.66 12.10 2.42
N PHE A 14 -8.61 12.56 3.09
CA PHE A 14 -7.26 12.58 2.55
C PHE A 14 -6.74 11.18 2.22
N ALA A 15 -6.99 10.22 3.10
CA ALA A 15 -6.59 8.84 2.89
C ALA A 15 -7.24 8.22 1.64
N VAL A 16 -8.54 8.42 1.46
CA VAL A 16 -9.27 7.90 0.29
C VAL A 16 -8.80 8.59 -1.00
N LEU A 17 -8.54 9.89 -0.96
CA LEU A 17 -7.97 10.62 -2.09
C LEU A 17 -6.58 10.05 -2.46
N LEU A 18 -5.68 9.87 -1.49
CA LEU A 18 -4.35 9.31 -1.73
C LEU A 18 -4.41 7.89 -2.31
N LEU A 19 -5.30 7.05 -1.78
CA LEU A 19 -5.50 5.70 -2.30
C LEU A 19 -6.02 5.73 -3.73
N THR A 20 -7.00 6.59 -4.01
CA THR A 20 -7.64 6.71 -5.32
C THR A 20 -6.66 7.26 -6.37
N VAL A 21 -5.92 8.32 -6.03
CA VAL A 21 -4.90 8.91 -6.90
C VAL A 21 -3.79 7.89 -7.18
N GLY A 22 -3.30 7.16 -6.16
CA GLY A 22 -2.31 6.10 -6.36
C GLY A 22 -2.83 5.00 -7.31
N THR A 23 -4.08 4.58 -7.16
CA THR A 23 -4.69 3.56 -8.03
C THR A 23 -4.89 4.04 -9.46
N ILE A 24 -5.41 5.25 -9.65
CA ILE A 24 -5.57 5.86 -10.98
C ILE A 24 -4.21 6.01 -11.66
N LEU A 25 -3.21 6.53 -10.94
CA LEU A 25 -1.85 6.67 -11.44
C LEU A 25 -1.30 5.31 -11.89
N ALA A 26 -1.45 4.26 -11.07
CA ALA A 26 -0.99 2.92 -11.44
C ALA A 26 -1.69 2.39 -12.70
N ILE A 27 -3.01 2.50 -12.78
CA ILE A 27 -3.79 2.02 -13.94
C ILE A 27 -3.39 2.75 -15.22
N ILE A 28 -3.35 4.09 -15.20
CA ILE A 28 -2.97 4.90 -16.36
C ILE A 28 -1.56 4.57 -16.80
N THR A 29 -0.63 4.45 -15.85
CA THR A 29 0.77 4.18 -16.12
C THR A 29 0.95 2.80 -16.76
N LEU A 30 0.28 1.76 -16.25
CA LEU A 30 0.31 0.42 -16.83
C LEU A 30 -0.37 0.36 -18.20
N GLY A 31 -1.39 1.19 -18.42
CA GLY A 31 -2.12 1.22 -19.69
C GLY A 31 -1.39 1.95 -20.82
N ILE A 32 -0.65 3.02 -20.51
CA ILE A 32 -0.09 3.92 -21.53
C ILE A 32 1.41 3.70 -21.72
N SER A 33 2.17 3.47 -20.65
CA SER A 33 3.63 3.61 -20.67
C SER A 33 4.35 2.37 -20.13
N PHE A 34 3.73 1.19 -20.24
CA PHE A 34 4.24 -0.05 -19.66
C PHE A 34 5.70 -0.35 -20.07
N GLY A 35 6.56 -0.51 -19.08
CA GLY A 35 7.96 -0.90 -19.24
C GLY A 35 8.88 0.26 -19.61
N SER A 36 8.36 1.49 -19.65
CA SER A 36 9.18 2.69 -19.78
C SER A 36 9.80 3.10 -18.43
N PRO A 37 10.93 3.83 -18.42
CA PRO A 37 11.49 4.39 -17.18
C PRO A 37 10.48 5.27 -16.42
N ILE A 38 9.67 6.05 -17.16
CA ILE A 38 8.62 6.91 -16.60
C ILE A 38 7.57 6.08 -15.84
N SER A 39 7.27 4.87 -16.32
CA SER A 39 6.34 3.98 -15.63
C SER A 39 6.87 3.44 -14.31
N VAL A 40 8.19 3.25 -14.21
CA VAL A 40 8.83 2.81 -12.97
C VAL A 40 8.68 3.88 -11.91
N ASP A 41 9.01 5.13 -12.24
CA ASP A 41 8.90 6.25 -11.31
C ASP A 41 7.46 6.48 -10.85
N ALA A 42 6.50 6.36 -11.78
CA ALA A 42 5.08 6.48 -11.47
C ALA A 42 4.56 5.32 -10.60
N MET A 43 5.05 4.08 -10.78
CA MET A 43 4.71 2.93 -9.91
C MET A 43 5.26 3.10 -8.49
N VAL A 44 6.50 3.58 -8.36
CA VAL A 44 7.09 3.87 -7.04
C VAL A 44 6.32 5.01 -6.36
N THR A 45 5.92 6.03 -7.12
CA THR A 45 5.08 7.12 -6.61
C THR A 45 3.71 6.62 -6.16
N ALA A 46 3.05 5.75 -6.94
CA ALA A 46 1.79 5.13 -6.56
C ALA A 46 1.91 4.31 -5.26
N ALA A 47 3.00 3.55 -5.11
CA ALA A 47 3.30 2.81 -3.89
C ALA A 47 3.45 3.73 -2.67
N ALA A 48 4.16 4.84 -2.81
CA ALA A 48 4.30 5.85 -1.76
C ALA A 48 2.95 6.48 -1.37
N LEU A 49 2.10 6.78 -2.36
CA LEU A 49 0.76 7.33 -2.14
C LEU A 49 -0.14 6.34 -1.39
N TRP A 50 -0.08 5.04 -1.73
CA TRP A 50 -0.87 4.04 -1.02
C TRP A 50 -0.44 3.88 0.45
N LEU A 51 0.87 3.87 0.71
CA LEU A 51 1.40 3.85 2.08
C LEU A 51 0.98 5.09 2.86
N ALA A 52 1.09 6.28 2.27
CA ALA A 52 0.63 7.52 2.88
C ALA A 52 -0.87 7.47 3.20
N GLY A 53 -1.69 6.98 2.26
CA GLY A 53 -3.13 6.79 2.46
C GLY A 53 -3.44 5.89 3.66
N VAL A 54 -2.73 4.76 3.81
CA VAL A 54 -2.89 3.87 4.98
C VAL A 54 -2.46 4.53 6.29
N VAL A 55 -1.43 5.38 6.28
CA VAL A 55 -1.01 6.15 7.46
C VAL A 55 -2.11 7.11 7.92
N PHE A 56 -2.76 7.81 6.99
CA PHE A 56 -3.86 8.73 7.31
C PHE A 56 -5.16 8.03 7.74
N LEU A 57 -5.34 6.75 7.39
CA LEU A 57 -6.51 5.95 7.73
C LEU A 57 -6.52 5.41 9.18
N HIS A 58 -5.67 5.92 10.08
CA HIS A 58 -5.46 5.33 11.40
C HIS A 58 -6.71 5.41 12.33
N PRO A 59 -7.20 4.28 12.91
CA PRO A 59 -6.76 2.90 12.74
C PRO A 59 -7.28 2.27 11.43
N ALA A 60 -6.35 1.89 10.54
CA ALA A 60 -6.71 1.34 9.24
C ALA A 60 -7.23 -0.10 9.39
N PRO A 61 -8.44 -0.42 8.90
CA PRO A 61 -8.98 -1.75 9.01
C PRO A 61 -8.12 -2.73 8.20
N VAL A 62 -7.89 -3.93 8.76
CA VAL A 62 -7.08 -5.00 8.14
C VAL A 62 -7.53 -5.32 6.71
N ARG A 63 -8.83 -5.19 6.44
CA ARG A 63 -9.43 -5.37 5.10
C ARG A 63 -8.92 -4.40 4.04
N ILE A 64 -8.48 -3.19 4.40
CA ILE A 64 -7.87 -2.20 3.49
C ILE A 64 -6.35 -2.36 3.49
N LEU A 65 -5.79 -2.73 4.63
CA LEU A 65 -4.34 -2.81 4.81
C LEU A 65 -3.72 -3.95 3.98
N ILE A 66 -4.33 -5.14 3.98
CA ILE A 66 -3.85 -6.29 3.18
C ILE A 66 -3.78 -5.96 1.67
N PRO A 67 -4.84 -5.47 1.00
CA PRO A 67 -4.78 -5.17 -0.42
C PRO A 67 -3.83 -4.00 -0.76
N VAL A 68 -3.66 -3.05 0.14
CA VAL A 68 -2.66 -1.99 -0.08
C VAL A 68 -1.24 -2.56 -0.04
N ILE A 69 -0.93 -3.44 0.91
CA ILE A 69 0.38 -4.11 0.97
C ILE A 69 0.64 -4.90 -0.30
N THR A 70 -0.33 -5.66 -0.81
CA THR A 70 -0.13 -6.44 -2.03
C THR A 70 0.15 -5.53 -3.22
N LEU A 71 -0.58 -4.42 -3.37
CA LEU A 71 -0.37 -3.44 -4.44
C LEU A 71 1.01 -2.76 -4.35
N VAL A 72 1.43 -2.37 -3.14
CA VAL A 72 2.76 -1.79 -2.88
C VAL A 72 3.88 -2.78 -3.24
N SER A 73 3.75 -4.03 -2.80
CA SER A 73 4.72 -5.09 -3.15
C SER A 73 4.80 -5.34 -4.64
N LEU A 74 3.65 -5.41 -5.33
CA LEU A 74 3.59 -5.56 -6.79
C LEU A 74 4.26 -4.41 -7.52
N SER A 75 4.06 -3.17 -7.05
CA SER A 75 4.66 -1.99 -7.68
C SER A 75 6.17 -1.92 -7.50
N LEU A 76 6.67 -2.33 -6.33
CA LEU A 76 8.12 -2.45 -6.09
C LEU A 76 8.75 -3.60 -6.88
N GLY A 77 8.06 -4.74 -7.01
CA GLY A 77 8.45 -5.82 -7.91
C GLY A 77 8.56 -5.37 -9.36
N TYR A 78 7.54 -4.65 -9.85
CA TYR A 78 7.52 -4.05 -11.17
C TYR A 78 8.69 -3.08 -11.39
N ALA A 79 8.87 -2.14 -10.46
CA ALA A 79 9.96 -1.17 -10.54
C ALA A 79 11.33 -1.86 -10.59
N THR A 80 11.54 -2.89 -9.76
CA THR A 80 12.78 -3.66 -9.74
C THR A 80 13.00 -4.42 -11.05
N TYR A 81 11.95 -5.01 -11.62
CA TYR A 81 12.02 -5.75 -12.87
C TYR A 81 12.53 -4.87 -14.03
N PHE A 82 11.91 -3.70 -14.21
CA PHE A 82 12.23 -2.79 -15.31
C PHE A 82 13.50 -1.98 -15.07
N SER A 83 13.90 -1.74 -13.81
CA SER A 83 15.18 -1.10 -13.49
C SER A 83 16.39 -2.03 -13.63
N THR A 84 16.19 -3.35 -13.55
CA THR A 84 17.30 -4.33 -13.49
C THR A 84 17.40 -5.20 -14.74
N SER A 85 17.13 -4.61 -15.91
CA SER A 85 17.23 -5.28 -17.22
C SER A 85 16.39 -6.56 -17.35
N GLY A 86 15.22 -6.62 -16.72
CA GLY A 86 14.31 -7.77 -16.80
C GLY A 86 14.71 -8.97 -15.93
N SER A 87 15.51 -8.75 -14.87
CA SER A 87 15.84 -9.81 -13.91
C SER A 87 14.62 -10.20 -13.06
N TRP A 88 13.94 -11.27 -13.49
CA TRP A 88 12.78 -11.86 -12.80
C TRP A 88 13.06 -12.25 -11.35
N LEU A 89 14.28 -12.75 -11.08
CA LEU A 89 14.66 -13.18 -9.73
C LEU A 89 14.68 -12.01 -8.75
N LEU A 90 15.23 -10.87 -9.16
CA LEU A 90 15.28 -9.67 -8.31
C LEU A 90 13.89 -9.05 -8.13
N ALA A 91 13.05 -9.09 -9.15
CA ALA A 91 11.65 -8.63 -9.05
C ALA A 91 10.84 -9.46 -8.04
N ILE A 92 10.97 -10.79 -8.10
CA ILE A 92 10.31 -11.71 -7.16
C ILE A 92 10.83 -11.47 -5.74
N LEU A 93 12.15 -11.37 -5.56
CA LEU A 93 12.74 -11.08 -4.25
C LEU A 93 12.25 -9.75 -3.68
N ALA A 94 12.26 -8.67 -4.47
CA ALA A 94 11.74 -7.37 -4.04
C ALA A 94 10.28 -7.47 -3.59
N THR A 95 9.44 -8.13 -4.38
CA THR A 95 8.01 -8.32 -4.06
C THR A 95 7.83 -9.07 -2.73
N ILE A 96 8.55 -10.17 -2.53
CA ILE A 96 8.47 -11.01 -1.33
C ILE A 96 9.00 -10.24 -0.11
N ILE A 97 10.16 -9.60 -0.22
CA ILE A 97 10.77 -8.84 0.88
C ILE A 97 9.83 -7.70 1.32
N THR A 98 9.29 -6.93 0.37
CA THR A 98 8.33 -5.86 0.68
C THR A 98 7.07 -6.39 1.34
N ALA A 99 6.56 -7.55 0.89
CA ALA A 99 5.37 -8.17 1.47
C ALA A 99 5.62 -8.61 2.92
N ILE A 100 6.76 -9.26 3.18
CA ILE A 100 7.14 -9.72 4.52
C ILE A 100 7.34 -8.52 5.47
N ILE A 101 8.05 -7.48 5.03
CA ILE A 101 8.30 -6.30 5.86
C ILE A 101 6.98 -5.60 6.20
N SER A 102 6.12 -5.37 5.20
CA SER A 102 4.85 -4.67 5.39
C SER A 102 3.88 -5.48 6.26
N TYR A 103 3.82 -6.80 6.07
CA TYR A 103 3.02 -7.70 6.88
C TYR A 103 3.55 -7.79 8.31
N GLY A 104 4.87 -7.94 8.49
CA GLY A 104 5.53 -8.00 9.80
C GLY A 104 5.31 -6.74 10.64
N PHE A 105 5.38 -5.55 10.02
CA PHE A 105 5.04 -4.29 10.69
C PHE A 105 3.57 -4.22 11.11
N SER A 106 2.66 -4.74 10.29
CA SER A 106 1.22 -4.73 10.55
C SER A 106 0.80 -5.72 11.63
N LEU A 107 1.39 -6.92 11.63
CA LEU A 107 1.23 -7.91 12.70
C LEU A 107 1.73 -7.39 14.04
N ARG A 108 2.93 -6.79 14.07
CA ARG A 108 3.49 -6.21 15.30
C ARG A 108 2.56 -5.17 15.90
N LYS A 109 1.91 -4.36 15.06
CA LYS A 109 0.94 -3.34 15.50
C LYS A 109 -0.36 -3.96 16.02
N SER A 110 -0.89 -4.97 15.34
CA SER A 110 -2.09 -5.71 15.77
C SER A 110 -1.89 -6.43 17.10
N ILE A 111 -0.74 -7.09 17.29
CA ILE A 111 -0.37 -7.78 18.54
C ILE A 111 -0.25 -6.78 19.69
N ARG A 112 0.39 -5.64 19.46
CA ARG A 112 0.55 -4.59 20.48
C ARG A 112 -0.78 -3.96 20.91
N GLN A 113 -1.73 -3.79 19.98
CA GLN A 113 -3.06 -3.26 20.27
C GLN A 113 -3.96 -4.26 21.01
N HIS A 114 -3.82 -5.57 20.74
CA HIS A 114 -4.55 -6.58 21.51
C HIS A 114 -3.98 -6.72 22.92
N HIS A 115 -2.65 -6.66 23.11
CA HIS A 115 -2.03 -6.71 24.44
C HIS A 115 -2.46 -5.57 25.38
N SER A 116 -2.73 -4.36 24.87
CA SER A 116 -3.24 -3.26 25.71
C SER A 116 -4.66 -3.48 26.23
N HIS A 117 -5.43 -4.39 25.63
CA HIS A 117 -6.80 -4.70 26.05
C HIS A 117 -6.89 -5.89 27.02
N TRP A 118 -5.76 -6.53 27.35
CA TRP A 118 -5.70 -7.59 28.38
C TRP A 118 -5.44 -7.04 29.79
N TYR A 119 -5.09 -5.76 29.91
CA TYR A 119 -4.81 -5.09 31.18
C TYR A 119 -5.97 -4.20 31.68
N ASP A 120 -7.08 -4.14 30.94
CA ASP A 120 -8.36 -3.53 31.33
C ASP A 120 -9.42 -4.63 31.53
#